data_AF-A0A9D6LJK0-F1
#
_entry.id   AF-A0A9D6LJK0-F1
#
_cell.length_a   1.000
_cell.length_b   1.000
_cell.length_c   1.000
_cell.angle_alpha   90.00
_cell.angle_beta   90.00
_cell.angle_gamma   90.00
#
_symmetry.space_group_name_H-M   'P 1'
#
loop_
_entity.id
_entity.type
_entity.pdbx_description
1 polymer ?
#
loop_
_entity_poly.entity_id
_entity_poly.type
_entity_poly.pdbx_seq_one_letter_code
_entity_poly.pdbx_strand_id
1 'polypeptide(L)'
;MNKHKCPNCGAPSVTVWQKLWLGALKKMKCKDCGTFITVPWFRSLLVLGFGTITPWVGGALALSLVPKPAGAVTFIASFSFGFILCTLLFLWFYNWYVPLVVKHA
;
A
#
# COMPACT_ATOMS: atom_id res chain seq x y z
N MET A 1 3.86 0.25 -16.48
CA MET A 1 4.08 -0.07 -15.04
C MET A 1 5.16 0.85 -14.50
N ASN A 2 4.81 1.79 -13.62
CA ASN A 2 5.80 2.69 -13.00
C ASN A 2 6.78 1.89 -12.14
N LYS A 3 8.07 1.94 -12.50
CA LYS A 3 9.18 1.36 -11.73
C LYS A 3 9.77 2.44 -10.84
N HIS A 4 10.00 2.11 -9.57
CA HIS A 4 10.75 2.97 -8.67
C HIS A 4 12.23 2.89 -8.99
N LYS A 5 12.88 4.05 -8.91
CA LYS A 5 14.31 4.20 -9.09
C LYS A 5 15.06 3.72 -7.85
N CYS A 6 16.23 3.12 -8.07
CA CYS A 6 17.15 2.81 -6.99
C CYS A 6 17.64 4.12 -6.35
N PRO A 7 17.61 4.24 -5.02
CA PRO A 7 18.13 5.42 -4.32
C PRO A 7 19.65 5.63 -4.48
N ASN A 8 20.41 4.60 -4.85
CA ASN A 8 21.87 4.69 -5.03
C ASN A 8 22.26 5.03 -6.48
N CYS A 9 21.73 4.31 -7.47
CA CYS A 9 22.12 4.48 -8.88
C CYS A 9 21.06 5.16 -9.77
N GLY A 10 19.86 5.43 -9.26
CA GLY A 10 18.77 6.04 -10.03
C GLY A 10 18.13 5.12 -11.09
N ALA A 11 18.66 3.92 -11.32
CA ALA A 11 18.13 2.99 -12.30
C ALA A 11 16.78 2.39 -11.86
N PRO A 12 15.85 2.10 -12.80
CA PRO A 12 14.53 1.55 -12.49
C PRO A 12 14.63 0.11 -11.98
N SER A 13 14.56 -0.07 -10.66
CA SER A 13 14.91 -1.35 -10.00
C SER A 13 13.72 -2.15 -9.48
N VAL A 14 12.67 -1.51 -8.99
CA VAL A 14 11.57 -2.21 -8.28
C VAL A 14 10.20 -1.74 -8.76
N THR A 15 9.29 -2.66 -9.08
CA THR A 15 7.89 -2.31 -9.39
C THR A 15 7.07 -2.02 -8.12
N VAL A 16 5.95 -1.31 -8.23
CA VAL A 16 5.03 -1.04 -7.09
C VAL A 16 4.60 -2.35 -6.42
N TRP A 17 4.29 -3.38 -7.22
CA TRP A 17 3.94 -4.71 -6.71
C TRP A 17 5.11 -5.39 -6.01
N GLN A 18 6.31 -5.34 -6.58
CA GLN A 18 7.50 -5.87 -5.90
C GLN A 18 7.78 -5.11 -4.59
N LYS A 19 7.53 -3.80 -4.51
CA LYS A 19 7.68 -3.00 -3.28
C LYS A 19 6.67 -3.40 -2.20
N LEU A 20 5.45 -3.77 -2.58
CA LEU A 20 4.46 -4.34 -1.66
C LEU A 20 4.89 -5.74 -1.18
N TRP A 21 5.39 -6.57 -2.09
CA TRP A 21 5.72 -7.97 -1.82
C TRP A 21 7.11 -8.22 -1.22
N LEU A 22 8.06 -7.28 -1.40
CA LEU A 22 9.34 -7.28 -0.69
C LEU A 22 9.09 -7.33 0.82
N GLY A 23 8.04 -6.63 1.26
CA GLY A 23 7.75 -6.46 2.68
C GLY A 23 8.95 -5.89 3.43
N ALA A 24 8.84 -5.97 4.74
CA ALA A 24 9.81 -5.41 5.66
C ALA A 24 11.08 -6.31 5.77
N LEU A 25 10.91 -7.62 5.61
CA LEU A 25 11.96 -8.61 5.90
C LEU A 25 12.86 -8.95 4.71
N LYS A 26 12.44 -8.72 3.46
CA LYS A 26 13.25 -9.09 2.30
C LYS A 26 14.10 -7.91 1.84
N LYS A 27 15.35 -8.23 1.48
CA LYS A 27 16.24 -7.33 0.75
C LYS A 27 16.25 -7.77 -0.70
N MET A 28 16.22 -6.82 -1.62
CA MET A 28 16.38 -7.10 -3.05
C MET A 28 17.67 -6.45 -3.53
N LYS A 29 18.49 -7.20 -4.25
CA LYS A 29 19.71 -6.69 -4.86
C LYS A 29 19.35 -5.92 -6.14
N CYS A 30 19.83 -4.70 -6.28
CA CYS A 30 19.72 -3.97 -7.54
C CYS A 30 20.57 -4.67 -8.61
N LYS A 31 20.00 -4.91 -9.79
CA LYS A 31 20.73 -5.56 -10.90
C LYS A 31 21.83 -4.68 -11.50
N ASP A 32 21.66 -3.36 -11.45
CA ASP A 32 22.59 -2.41 -12.08
C ASP A 32 23.78 -2.06 -11.17
N CYS A 33 23.53 -1.67 -9.92
CA CYS A 33 24.58 -1.25 -8.99
C CYS A 33 24.96 -2.30 -7.95
N GLY A 34 24.26 -3.44 -7.91
CA GLY A 34 24.55 -4.52 -6.97
C GLY A 34 24.23 -4.22 -5.50
N THR A 35 23.80 -3.01 -5.15
CA THR A 35 23.46 -2.68 -3.75
C THR A 35 22.14 -3.29 -3.30
N PHE A 36 22.05 -3.64 -2.02
CA PHE A 36 20.83 -4.15 -1.41
C PHE A 36 19.87 -3.01 -1.06
N ILE A 37 18.68 -3.07 -1.62
CA ILE A 37 17.58 -2.15 -1.37
C ILE A 37 16.55 -2.87 -0.49
N THR A 38 16.00 -2.17 0.48
CA THR A 38 14.94 -2.68 1.34
C THR A 38 13.90 -1.62 1.62
N VAL A 39 12.77 -2.05 2.17
CA VAL A 39 11.66 -1.19 2.57
C VAL A 39 11.74 -1.01 4.09
N PRO A 40 11.61 0.22 4.62
CA PRO A 40 11.80 0.45 6.05
C PRO A 40 10.71 -0.26 6.88
N TRP A 41 11.16 -1.10 7.83
CA TRP A 41 10.32 -2.02 8.61
C TRP A 41 9.13 -1.33 9.27
N PHE A 42 9.42 -0.23 9.97
CA PHE A 42 8.44 0.53 10.75
C PHE A 42 7.34 1.13 9.86
N ARG A 43 7.70 1.67 8.68
CA ARG A 43 6.71 2.26 7.77
C ARG A 43 5.87 1.19 7.08
N SER A 44 6.45 0.05 6.69
CA SER A 44 5.65 -1.05 6.11
C SER A 44 4.70 -1.69 7.13
N LEU A 45 5.11 -1.84 8.39
CA LEU A 45 4.25 -2.40 9.44
C LEU A 45 3.11 -1.47 9.81
N LEU A 46 3.39 -0.18 9.99
CA LEU A 46 2.34 0.83 10.20
C LEU A 46 1.34 0.80 9.05
N VAL A 47 1.84 0.79 7.82
CA VAL A 47 0.97 0.78 6.66
C VAL A 47 0.15 -0.51 6.64
N LEU A 48 0.75 -1.70 6.74
CA LEU A 48 -0.01 -2.96 6.78
C LEU A 48 -1.07 -2.99 7.90
N GLY A 49 -0.73 -2.50 9.10
CA GLY A 49 -1.68 -2.40 10.21
C GLY A 49 -2.83 -1.43 9.96
N PHE A 50 -2.55 -0.26 9.36
CA PHE A 50 -3.62 0.63 8.93
C PHE A 50 -4.42 0.04 7.78
N GLY A 51 -3.79 -0.66 6.84
CA GLY A 51 -4.42 -1.27 5.67
C GLY A 51 -5.40 -2.37 6.02
N THR A 52 -5.20 -3.07 7.14
CA THR A 52 -6.17 -4.05 7.63
C THR A 52 -7.34 -3.42 8.35
N ILE A 53 -7.18 -2.25 8.98
CA ILE A 53 -8.24 -1.59 9.78
C ILE A 53 -9.09 -0.64 8.91
N THR A 54 -8.45 0.13 8.03
CA THR A 54 -9.08 1.17 7.20
C THR A 54 -10.28 0.67 6.38
N PRO A 55 -10.25 -0.52 5.76
CA PRO A 55 -11.38 -0.99 4.95
C PRO A 55 -12.61 -1.34 5.80
N TRP A 56 -12.40 -1.83 7.02
CA TRP A 56 -13.50 -2.10 7.96
C TRP A 56 -14.11 -0.81 8.48
N VAL A 57 -13.27 0.19 8.80
CA VAL A 57 -13.74 1.51 9.23
C VAL A 57 -14.50 2.20 8.10
N GLY A 58 -13.93 2.22 6.88
CA GLY A 58 -14.58 2.81 5.71
C GLY A 58 -15.90 2.12 5.35
N GLY A 59 -15.95 0.80 5.45
CA GLY A 59 -17.18 0.02 5.30
C GLY A 59 -18.22 0.39 6.36
N ALA A 60 -17.86 0.37 7.65
CA ALA A 60 -18.75 0.73 8.75
C ALA A 60 -19.27 2.18 8.65
N LEU A 61 -18.43 3.12 8.21
CA LEU A 61 -18.78 4.52 8.02
C LEU A 61 -19.70 4.72 6.79
N ALA A 62 -19.50 3.94 5.73
CA ALA A 62 -20.43 3.91 4.61
C ALA A 62 -21.80 3.39 5.05
N LEU A 63 -21.84 2.37 5.92
CA LEU A 63 -23.08 1.82 6.45
C LEU A 63 -23.84 2.78 7.37
N SER A 64 -23.15 3.63 8.13
CA SER A 64 -23.81 4.62 8.99
C SER A 64 -24.42 5.79 8.20
N LEU A 65 -23.93 6.05 6.98
CA LEU A 65 -24.44 7.09 6.09
C LEU A 65 -25.57 6.61 5.17
N VAL A 66 -25.76 5.29 5.01
CA VAL A 66 -26.85 4.74 4.21
C VAL A 66 -28.16 4.84 5.00
N PRO A 67 -29.21 5.50 4.45
CA PRO A 67 -30.50 5.58 5.12
C PRO A 67 -31.07 4.17 5.33
N LYS A 68 -31.53 3.87 6.55
CA LYS A 68 -32.06 2.56 6.98
C LYS A 68 -33.13 1.91 6.07
N PRO A 69 -33.99 2.64 5.31
CA PRO A 69 -34.89 1.99 4.35
C PRO A 69 -34.21 1.52 3.05
N ALA A 70 -32.90 1.71 2.90
CA ALA A 70 -32.16 1.28 1.73
C ALA A 70 -32.10 -0.26 1.65
N GLY A 71 -32.49 -0.82 0.50
CA GLY A 71 -32.46 -2.25 0.26
C GLY A 71 -31.05 -2.87 0.32
N ALA A 72 -30.98 -4.20 0.36
CA ALA A 72 -29.71 -4.93 0.45
C ALA A 72 -28.71 -4.58 -0.68
N VAL A 73 -29.20 -4.17 -1.86
CA VAL A 73 -28.36 -3.79 -3.00
C VAL A 73 -27.59 -2.49 -2.75
N THR A 74 -28.25 -1.46 -2.22
CA THR A 74 -27.59 -0.19 -1.86
C THR A 74 -26.62 -0.39 -0.69
N PHE A 75 -26.93 -1.29 0.24
CA PHE A 75 -26.01 -1.68 1.32
C PHE A 75 -24.71 -2.29 0.78
N ILE A 76 -24.81 -3.30 -0.09
CA ILE A 76 -23.64 -3.97 -0.68
C ILE A 76 -22.86 -3.00 -1.55
N ALA A 77 -23.52 -2.19 -2.37
CA ALA A 77 -22.87 -1.22 -3.24
C ALA A 77 -22.08 -0.17 -2.45
N SER A 78 -22.67 0.41 -1.39
CA SER A 78 -22.01 1.41 -0.55
C SER A 78 -20.82 0.82 0.23
N PHE A 79 -20.96 -0.39 0.77
CA PHE A 79 -19.86 -1.08 1.45
C PHE A 79 -18.71 -1.38 0.48
N SER A 80 -19.02 -1.93 -0.70
CA SER A 80 -18.03 -2.23 -1.74
C SER A 80 -17.29 -0.97 -2.18
N PHE A 81 -18.03 0.11 -2.40
CA PHE A 81 -17.47 1.38 -2.85
C PHE A 81 -16.56 2.00 -1.79
N GLY A 82 -17.00 2.04 -0.52
CA GLY A 82 -16.19 2.54 0.59
C GLY A 82 -14.91 1.73 0.79
N PHE A 83 -14.99 0.41 0.67
CA PHE A 83 -13.84 -0.49 0.74
C PHE A 83 -12.84 -0.22 -0.38
N ILE A 84 -13.31 -0.13 -1.63
CA ILE A 84 -12.45 0.12 -2.81
C ILE A 84 -11.79 1.49 -2.69
N LEU A 85 -12.56 2.54 -2.36
CA LEU A 85 -12.05 3.90 -2.28
C LEU A 85 -10.95 4.02 -1.21
N CYS A 86 -11.19 3.47 -0.01
CA CYS A 86 -10.20 3.43 1.06
C CYS A 86 -8.93 2.66 0.67
N THR A 87 -9.09 1.52 -0.01
CA THR A 87 -7.95 0.69 -0.45
C THR A 87 -7.09 1.42 -1.49
N LEU A 88 -7.71 2.14 -2.43
CA LEU A 88 -7.00 2.93 -3.44
C LEU A 88 -6.25 4.11 -2.83
N LEU A 89 -6.89 4.88 -1.94
CA LEU A 89 -6.27 5.97 -1.19
C LEU A 89 -5.08 5.47 -0.37
N PHE A 90 -5.23 4.33 0.27
CA PHE A 90 -4.18 3.69 1.04
C PHE A 90 -2.99 3.25 0.18
N LEU A 91 -3.23 2.62 -0.97
CA LEU A 91 -2.17 2.24 -1.91
C LEU A 91 -1.42 3.47 -2.44
N TRP A 92 -2.14 4.55 -2.72
CA TRP A 92 -1.55 5.82 -3.12
C TRP A 92 -0.68 6.41 -2.01
N PHE A 93 -1.18 6.43 -0.78
CA PHE A 93 -0.43 6.90 0.39
C PHE A 93 0.81 6.05 0.68
N TYR A 94 0.72 4.71 0.61
CA TYR A 94 1.88 3.82 0.75
C TYR A 94 2.96 4.13 -0.28
N ASN A 95 2.53 4.37 -1.53
CA ASN A 95 3.45 4.61 -2.60
C ASN A 95 4.23 5.91 -2.41
N TRP A 96 3.55 6.95 -1.93
CA TRP A 96 4.12 8.26 -1.64
C TRP A 96 4.96 8.29 -0.36
N TYR A 97 4.49 7.63 0.72
CA TYR A 97 5.07 7.75 2.05
C TYR A 97 6.25 6.80 2.34
N VAL A 98 6.35 5.68 1.61
CA VAL A 98 7.37 4.66 1.89
C VAL A 98 8.52 4.78 0.87
N PRO A 99 9.60 5.51 1.17
CA PRO A 99 10.77 5.56 0.32
C PRO A 99 11.52 4.22 0.36
N LEU A 100 12.18 3.89 -0.74
CA LEU A 100 13.15 2.79 -0.78
C LEU A 100 14.43 3.27 -0.09
N VAL A 101 15.00 2.44 0.77
CA VAL A 101 16.23 2.77 1.49
C VAL A 101 17.32 1.77 1.12
N VAL A 102 18.55 2.25 0.94
CA VAL A 102 19.71 1.37 0.75
C VAL A 102 20.07 0.81 2.11
N LYS A 103 20.26 -0.51 2.21
CA LYS A 103 20.84 -1.13 3.41
C LYS A 103 22.23 -1.62 3.05
N HIS A 104 23.25 -0.91 3.52
CA HIS A 104 24.61 -1.42 3.51
C HIS A 104 24.65 -2.67 4.40
N ALA A 105 25.17 -3.76 3.86
CA ALA A 105 25.33 -5.02 4.59
C ALA A 105 26.42 -4.84 5.66
#